data_AF-A0A662BV33-F1
#
_entry.id   AF-A0A662BV33-F1
#
_cell.length_a   1.000
_cell.length_b   1.000
_cell.length_c   1.000
_cell.angle_alpha   90.00
_cell.angle_beta   90.00
_cell.angle_gamma   90.00
#
_symmetry.space_group_name_H-M   'P 1'
#
loop_
_entity.id
_entity.type
_entity.pdbx_description
1 polymer ?
#
loop_
_entity_poly.entity_id
_entity_poly.type
_entity_poly.pdbx_seq_one_letter_code
_entity_poly.pdbx_strand_id
1 'polypeptide(L)'
;MSYTVHDAESWSDGKTGFGIPSVDRIGICAVCRLPFWKDDAKLPDDPDWQPHEDLASVMDMYDLEWRFDDDRDVKTIDYFKGLLEDGFTDTDDKEFYVRTQLWWAINDLTRYRGGYRSVRNLRMLNALLNHRRESKKLFNTYRDLLHDNIERLIFLFIKGGEPDLLYLAEMYRETGDFSKALEILDKVERHDRTWRKIKKMTRRKDSRVFKL
;
A
#
# COMPACT_ATOMS: atom_id res chain seq x y z
N MET A 1 -5.95 9.74 -25.12
CA MET A 1 -7.25 9.54 -24.46
C MET A 1 -6.98 8.79 -23.16
N SER A 2 -7.04 9.45 -22.00
CA SER A 2 -6.90 8.75 -20.72
C SER A 2 -8.23 8.08 -20.38
N TYR A 3 -8.21 6.75 -20.25
CA TYR A 3 -9.32 6.01 -19.65
C TYR A 3 -9.34 6.30 -18.15
N THR A 4 -9.84 7.46 -17.75
CA THR A 4 -10.15 7.70 -16.35
C THR A 4 -11.37 6.85 -16.02
N VAL A 5 -11.14 5.73 -15.33
CA VAL A 5 -12.22 5.00 -14.65
C VAL A 5 -12.87 6.01 -13.70
N HIS A 6 -14.04 6.53 -14.09
CA HIS A 6 -14.66 7.71 -13.47
C HIS A 6 -15.00 7.56 -11.97
N ASP A 7 -14.81 6.36 -11.40
CA ASP A 7 -15.10 6.02 -10.01
C ASP A 7 -13.89 5.45 -9.23
N ALA A 8 -12.66 5.60 -9.74
CA ALA A 8 -11.47 5.13 -9.02
C ALA A 8 -11.32 5.87 -7.68
N GLU A 9 -11.30 5.12 -6.57
CA GLU A 9 -11.14 5.68 -5.23
C GLU A 9 -9.68 5.97 -4.94
N SER A 10 -9.24 7.23 -4.92
CA SER A 10 -7.88 7.58 -4.51
C SER A 10 -7.79 7.88 -3.01
N TRP A 11 -6.67 7.48 -2.42
CA TRP A 11 -6.34 7.71 -1.02
C TRP A 11 -5.13 8.61 -0.89
N SER A 12 -5.00 9.26 0.26
CA SER A 12 -3.97 10.28 0.50
C SER A 12 -2.54 9.72 0.45
N ASP A 13 -2.35 8.43 0.73
CA ASP A 13 -1.10 7.68 0.61
C ASP A 13 -0.83 7.12 -0.81
N GLY A 14 -1.54 7.65 -1.81
CA GLY A 14 -1.34 7.32 -3.22
C GLY A 14 -1.97 5.99 -3.65
N LYS A 15 -2.57 5.22 -2.72
CA LYS A 15 -3.30 4.01 -3.10
C LYS A 15 -4.53 4.39 -3.94
N THR A 16 -4.70 3.73 -5.08
CA THR A 16 -5.90 3.84 -5.92
C THR A 16 -6.71 2.55 -5.85
N GLY A 17 -7.99 2.63 -5.50
CA GLY A 17 -8.94 1.53 -5.49
C GLY A 17 -9.55 1.32 -6.87
N PHE A 18 -9.58 0.05 -7.31
CA PHE A 18 -10.14 -0.46 -8.56
C PHE A 18 -9.72 0.28 -9.84
N GLY A 19 -8.99 -0.40 -10.74
CA GLY A 19 -8.90 0.02 -12.15
C GLY A 19 -7.50 0.00 -12.76
N ILE A 20 -6.45 -0.11 -11.95
CA ILE A 20 -5.11 -0.44 -12.45
C ILE A 20 -4.63 -1.51 -11.49
N PRO A 21 -4.42 -2.77 -11.92
CA PRO A 21 -3.58 -3.68 -11.15
C PRO A 21 -2.31 -2.88 -10.94
N SER A 22 -1.98 -2.49 -9.71
CA SER A 22 -0.62 -2.03 -9.41
C SER A 22 0.25 -3.06 -10.07
N VAL A 23 0.96 -2.69 -11.15
CA VAL A 23 1.58 -3.65 -12.08
C VAL A 23 2.35 -4.59 -11.20
N ASP A 24 1.85 -5.81 -11.05
CA ASP A 24 2.27 -6.63 -9.93
C ASP A 24 3.69 -7.09 -10.27
N ARG A 25 4.68 -6.44 -9.66
CA ARG A 25 6.09 -6.64 -9.99
C ARG A 25 6.62 -7.94 -9.41
N ILE A 26 5.90 -8.55 -8.48
CA ILE A 26 6.31 -9.76 -7.76
C ILE A 26 5.43 -10.91 -8.24
N GLY A 27 6.04 -11.89 -8.90
CA GLY A 27 5.40 -13.17 -9.19
C GLY A 27 5.67 -14.17 -8.08
N ILE A 28 4.83 -15.18 -7.98
CA ILE A 28 5.03 -16.35 -7.12
C ILE A 28 5.09 -17.57 -8.02
N CYS A 29 6.14 -18.38 -7.88
CA CYS A 29 6.28 -19.59 -8.69
C CYS A 29 5.20 -20.60 -8.29
N ALA A 30 4.40 -21.08 -9.24
CA ALA A 30 3.34 -22.06 -8.95
C ALA A 30 3.86 -23.40 -8.39
N VAL A 31 5.11 -23.75 -8.72
CA VAL A 31 5.76 -25.01 -8.33
C VAL A 31 6.40 -24.90 -6.95
N CYS A 32 7.36 -23.98 -6.77
CA CYS A 32 8.12 -23.88 -5.50
C CYS A 32 7.56 -22.85 -4.52
N ARG A 33 6.55 -22.07 -4.90
CA ARG A 33 5.90 -21.03 -4.09
C ARG A 33 6.84 -19.92 -3.59
N LEU A 34 8.02 -19.78 -4.21
CA LEU A 34 8.94 -18.69 -3.93
C LEU A 34 8.57 -17.42 -4.71
N PRO A 35 8.70 -16.24 -4.09
CA PRO A 35 8.52 -14.96 -4.76
C PRO A 35 9.69 -14.67 -5.71
N PHE A 36 9.43 -13.98 -6.81
CA PHE A 36 10.45 -13.49 -7.74
C PHE A 36 10.01 -12.18 -8.39
N TRP A 37 10.96 -11.35 -8.81
CA TRP A 37 10.66 -10.15 -9.58
C TRP A 37 10.33 -10.54 -11.03
N LYS A 38 9.15 -10.13 -11.52
CA LYS A 38 8.75 -10.41 -12.91
C LYS A 38 9.71 -9.77 -13.92
N ASP A 39 10.28 -8.61 -13.58
CA ASP A 39 11.27 -7.92 -14.40
C ASP A 39 12.61 -8.69 -14.52
N ASP A 40 12.93 -9.53 -13.52
CA ASP A 40 14.16 -10.34 -13.53
C ASP A 40 13.95 -11.68 -14.25
N ALA A 41 12.69 -12.06 -14.53
CA ALA A 41 12.37 -13.31 -15.21
C ALA A 41 12.76 -13.20 -16.69
N LYS A 42 13.86 -13.88 -17.06
CA LYS A 42 14.35 -13.95 -18.43
C LYS A 42 13.91 -15.24 -19.08
N LEU A 43 13.42 -15.15 -20.31
CA LEU A 43 13.27 -16.32 -21.17
C LEU A 43 14.67 -16.80 -21.62
N PRO A 44 14.85 -18.10 -21.89
CA PRO A 44 16.03 -18.60 -22.60
C PRO A 44 16.21 -17.87 -23.94
N ASP A 45 17.47 -17.74 -24.41
CA ASP A 45 17.79 -17.04 -25.67
C ASP A 45 17.18 -17.70 -26.92
N ASP A 46 16.89 -19.00 -26.83
CA ASP A 46 16.14 -19.77 -27.84
C ASP A 46 14.97 -20.48 -27.13
N PRO A 47 13.86 -19.76 -26.87
CA PRO A 47 12.71 -20.37 -26.24
C PRO A 47 12.09 -21.34 -27.24
N ASP A 48 11.94 -22.61 -26.86
CA ASP A 48 11.07 -23.51 -27.61
C ASP A 48 9.66 -22.91 -27.57
N TRP A 49 9.25 -22.31 -28.68
CA TRP A 49 7.95 -21.65 -28.80
C TRP A 49 6.80 -22.66 -28.84
N GLN A 50 7.08 -23.96 -28.69
CA GLN A 50 6.05 -24.93 -28.41
C GLN A 50 5.30 -24.50 -27.15
N PRO A 51 4.00 -24.17 -27.26
CA PRO A 51 3.23 -23.86 -26.08
C PRO A 51 3.21 -25.10 -25.21
N HIS A 52 3.97 -25.07 -24.13
CA HIS A 52 3.85 -26.07 -23.08
C HIS A 52 2.49 -25.83 -22.41
N GLU A 53 1.46 -26.52 -22.89
CA GLU A 53 0.10 -26.50 -22.31
C GLU A 53 0.09 -26.89 -20.83
N ASP A 54 1.17 -27.51 -20.34
CA ASP A 54 1.36 -27.97 -18.97
C ASP A 54 2.07 -26.97 -18.03
N LEU A 55 2.48 -25.78 -18.50
CA LEU A 55 3.11 -24.80 -17.61
C LEU A 55 2.07 -24.11 -16.72
N ALA A 56 2.22 -24.28 -15.42
CA ALA A 56 1.40 -23.57 -14.45
C ALA A 56 1.62 -22.05 -14.55
N SER A 57 0.51 -21.29 -14.57
CA SER A 57 0.53 -19.83 -14.57
C SER A 57 1.29 -19.28 -13.37
N VAL A 58 2.00 -18.17 -13.57
CA VAL A 58 2.59 -17.40 -12.47
C VAL A 58 1.47 -17.01 -11.50
N MET A 59 1.67 -17.35 -10.24
CA MET A 59 0.76 -16.97 -9.17
C MET A 59 1.04 -15.52 -8.75
N ASP A 60 0.01 -14.84 -8.26
CA ASP A 60 0.16 -13.61 -7.51
C ASP A 60 -0.11 -13.83 -6.01
N MET A 61 0.00 -12.75 -5.22
CA MET A 61 -0.31 -12.80 -3.78
C MET A 61 -1.78 -13.19 -3.51
N TYR A 62 -2.68 -12.94 -4.47
CA TYR A 62 -4.09 -13.29 -4.37
C TYR A 62 -4.37 -14.77 -4.70
N ASP A 63 -3.40 -15.51 -5.19
CA ASP A 63 -3.51 -16.95 -5.41
C ASP A 63 -3.01 -17.77 -4.20
N LEU A 64 -2.47 -17.11 -3.17
CA LEU A 64 -2.00 -17.75 -1.96
C LEU A 64 -3.17 -18.28 -1.10
N GLU A 65 -2.97 -19.45 -0.49
CA GLU A 65 -4.02 -20.18 0.25
C GLU A 65 -4.64 -19.32 1.37
N TRP A 66 -3.82 -18.52 2.03
CA TRP A 66 -4.24 -17.70 3.17
C TRP A 66 -5.04 -16.45 2.80
N ARG A 67 -5.28 -16.17 1.52
CA ARG A 67 -6.10 -15.03 1.08
C ARG A 67 -7.50 -15.03 1.70
N PHE A 68 -8.05 -16.21 1.90
CA PHE A 68 -9.42 -16.39 2.43
C PHE A 68 -9.46 -16.51 3.95
N ASP A 69 -8.31 -16.46 4.62
CA ASP A 69 -8.25 -16.56 6.07
C ASP A 69 -8.75 -15.26 6.72
N ASP A 70 -9.31 -15.39 7.93
CA ASP A 70 -9.79 -14.25 8.71
C ASP A 70 -8.67 -13.24 9.05
N ASP A 71 -7.42 -13.70 9.06
CA ASP A 71 -6.21 -12.92 9.36
C ASP A 71 -5.42 -12.52 8.09
N ARG A 72 -6.03 -12.57 6.90
CA ARG A 72 -5.35 -12.24 5.63
C ARG A 72 -4.61 -10.91 5.65
N ASP A 73 -5.14 -9.88 6.34
CA ASP A 73 -4.52 -8.55 6.36
C ASP A 73 -3.21 -8.58 7.16
N VAL A 74 -3.17 -9.39 8.24
CA VAL A 74 -1.98 -9.65 9.05
C VAL A 74 -0.94 -10.39 8.21
N LYS A 75 -1.37 -11.48 7.54
CA LYS A 75 -0.49 -12.27 6.69
C LYS A 75 0.07 -11.48 5.49
N THR A 76 -0.70 -10.54 4.96
CA THR A 76 -0.23 -9.62 3.91
C THR A 76 0.89 -8.71 4.43
N ILE A 77 0.72 -8.14 5.63
CA ILE A 77 1.75 -7.32 6.28
C ILE A 77 3.01 -8.16 6.54
N ASP A 78 2.84 -9.35 7.12
CA ASP A 78 3.94 -10.26 7.44
C ASP A 78 4.66 -10.76 6.18
N TYR A 79 3.95 -10.96 5.07
CA TYR A 79 4.53 -11.31 3.77
C TYR A 79 5.49 -10.22 3.27
N PHE A 80 5.04 -8.96 3.16
CA PHE A 80 5.91 -7.87 2.71
C PHE A 80 7.04 -7.56 3.68
N LYS A 81 6.78 -7.71 4.98
CA LYS A 81 7.82 -7.61 6.01
C LYS A 81 8.90 -8.68 5.82
N GLY A 82 8.50 -9.94 5.60
CA GLY A 82 9.43 -11.06 5.35
C GLY A 82 10.30 -10.82 4.12
N LEU A 83 9.72 -10.33 3.02
CA LEU A 83 10.49 -9.96 1.83
C LEU A 83 11.61 -8.95 2.11
N LEU A 84 11.34 -7.96 2.97
CA LEU A 84 12.36 -6.96 3.36
C LEU A 84 13.42 -7.57 4.28
N GLU A 85 13.04 -8.45 5.21
CA GLU A 85 13.95 -9.12 6.15
C GLU A 85 14.86 -10.14 5.43
N ASP A 86 14.35 -10.81 4.40
CA ASP A 86 15.08 -11.79 3.59
C ASP A 86 16.04 -11.16 2.57
N GLY A 87 16.05 -9.82 2.45
CA GLY A 87 16.86 -9.12 1.47
C GLY A 87 16.43 -9.35 0.02
N PHE A 88 15.13 -9.58 -0.21
CA PHE A 88 14.54 -9.82 -1.54
C PHE A 88 14.72 -8.63 -2.50
N THR A 89 15.02 -7.44 -1.97
CA THR A 89 15.14 -6.19 -2.71
C THR A 89 16.62 -5.86 -2.95
N ASP A 90 17.13 -6.17 -4.15
CA ASP A 90 18.52 -5.91 -4.56
C ASP A 90 18.76 -4.48 -5.09
N THR A 91 17.70 -3.72 -5.38
CA THR A 91 17.78 -2.32 -5.83
C THR A 91 16.90 -1.41 -4.98
N ASP A 92 17.24 -0.10 -4.93
CA ASP A 92 16.45 0.91 -4.21
C ASP A 92 15.00 0.97 -4.75
N ASP A 93 14.79 0.81 -6.05
CA ASP A 93 13.46 0.83 -6.68
C ASP A 93 12.59 -0.36 -6.24
N LYS A 94 13.22 -1.54 -6.11
CA LYS A 94 12.58 -2.75 -5.60
C LYS A 94 12.25 -2.60 -4.12
N GLU A 95 13.17 -2.04 -3.33
CA GLU A 95 12.93 -1.73 -1.92
C GLU A 95 11.77 -0.74 -1.76
N PHE A 96 11.78 0.35 -2.55
CA PHE A 96 10.72 1.35 -2.58
C PHE A 96 9.36 0.71 -2.85
N TYR A 97 9.27 -0.15 -3.87
CA TYR A 97 8.04 -0.88 -4.20
C TYR A 97 7.52 -1.71 -3.03
N VAL A 98 8.35 -2.60 -2.45
CA VAL A 98 7.91 -3.48 -1.34
C VAL A 98 7.47 -2.66 -0.13
N ARG A 99 8.18 -1.57 0.18
CA ARG A 99 7.83 -0.69 1.29
C ARG A 99 6.54 0.08 1.06
N THR A 100 6.27 0.51 -0.17
CA THR A 100 4.97 1.11 -0.53
C THR A 100 3.83 0.11 -0.35
N GLN A 101 4.03 -1.16 -0.75
CA GLN A 101 3.03 -2.20 -0.53
C GLN A 101 2.80 -2.47 0.98
N LEU A 102 3.87 -2.52 1.77
CA LEU A 102 3.79 -2.66 3.22
C LEU A 102 3.05 -1.49 3.88
N TRP A 103 3.37 -0.25 3.46
CA TRP A 103 2.67 0.95 3.92
C TRP A 103 1.17 0.84 3.65
N TRP A 104 0.78 0.46 2.44
CA TRP A 104 -0.62 0.29 2.07
C TRP A 104 -1.31 -0.82 2.86
N ALA A 105 -0.65 -1.96 3.07
CA ALA A 105 -1.18 -3.10 3.81
C ALA A 105 -1.45 -2.75 5.27
N ILE A 106 -0.54 -2.02 5.94
CA ILE A 106 -0.78 -1.58 7.32
C ILE A 106 -1.93 -0.57 7.37
N ASN A 107 -2.00 0.35 6.42
CA ASN A 107 -3.08 1.33 6.37
C ASN A 107 -4.45 0.71 6.02
N ASP A 108 -4.49 -0.41 5.28
CA ASP A 108 -5.72 -1.15 4.98
C ASP A 108 -6.48 -1.57 6.24
N LEU A 109 -5.76 -1.89 7.32
CA LEU A 109 -6.34 -2.21 8.64
C LEU A 109 -7.30 -1.13 9.14
N THR A 110 -7.13 0.13 8.71
CA THR A 110 -7.96 1.25 9.13
C THR A 110 -8.71 1.95 8.01
N ARG A 111 -8.33 1.70 6.74
CA ARG A 111 -8.88 2.31 5.53
C ARG A 111 -10.35 1.95 5.31
N TYR A 112 -10.70 0.67 5.38
CA TYR A 112 -12.04 0.17 4.99
C TYR A 112 -13.08 0.13 6.11
N ARG A 113 -12.92 0.96 7.16
CA ARG A 113 -13.82 1.04 8.34
C ARG A 113 -15.27 1.48 8.05
N GLY A 114 -15.63 1.66 6.78
CA GLY A 114 -16.91 2.16 6.29
C GLY A 114 -17.76 1.19 5.46
N GLY A 115 -17.37 -0.09 5.31
CA GLY A 115 -18.07 -1.05 4.44
C GLY A 115 -19.55 -1.32 4.80
N TYR A 116 -19.97 -1.02 6.03
CA TYR A 116 -21.38 -1.13 6.42
C TYR A 116 -22.18 0.08 5.88
N ARG A 117 -22.62 -0.02 4.63
CA ARG A 117 -23.40 1.02 3.93
C ARG A 117 -24.72 1.40 4.61
N SER A 118 -25.22 0.59 5.55
CA SER A 118 -26.29 1.00 6.46
C SER A 118 -26.33 0.09 7.69
N VAL A 119 -26.11 0.64 8.88
CA VAL A 119 -26.40 -0.08 10.13
C VAL A 119 -27.92 -0.13 10.29
N ARG A 120 -28.52 -1.32 10.14
CA ARG A 120 -29.99 -1.49 10.20
C ARG A 120 -30.51 -1.76 11.60
N ASN A 121 -29.65 -2.22 12.51
CA ASN A 121 -30.02 -2.57 13.88
C ASN A 121 -28.82 -2.45 14.83
N LEU A 122 -29.09 -2.51 16.14
CA LEU A 122 -28.07 -2.41 17.20
C LEU A 122 -27.02 -3.53 17.13
N ARG A 123 -27.39 -4.74 16.70
CA ARG A 123 -26.44 -5.85 16.56
C ARG A 123 -25.38 -5.54 15.49
N MET A 124 -25.80 -5.01 14.34
CA MET A 124 -24.89 -4.55 13.29
C MET A 124 -24.03 -3.36 13.75
N LEU A 125 -24.61 -2.46 14.56
CA LEU A 125 -23.85 -1.34 15.14
C LEU A 125 -22.73 -1.86 16.04
N ASN A 126 -23.06 -2.79 16.94
CA ASN A 126 -22.10 -3.40 17.86
C ASN A 126 -21.01 -4.17 17.10
N ALA A 127 -21.38 -4.93 16.07
CA ALA A 127 -20.41 -5.61 15.20
C ALA A 127 -19.45 -4.61 14.53
N LEU A 128 -19.98 -3.52 13.95
CA LEU A 128 -19.16 -2.45 13.35
C LEU A 128 -18.24 -1.79 14.38
N LEU A 129 -18.73 -1.50 15.59
CA LEU A 129 -17.93 -0.89 16.65
C LEU A 129 -16.83 -1.83 17.15
N ASN A 130 -17.14 -3.12 17.32
CA ASN A 130 -16.17 -4.14 17.70
C ASN A 130 -15.09 -4.29 16.63
N HIS A 131 -15.48 -4.45 15.36
CA HIS A 131 -14.55 -4.48 14.24
C HIS A 131 -13.65 -3.24 14.22
N ARG A 132 -14.20 -2.02 14.42
CA ARG A 132 -13.38 -0.79 14.49
C ARG A 132 -12.38 -0.80 15.64
N ARG A 133 -12.74 -1.37 16.80
CA ARG A 133 -11.85 -1.49 17.96
C ARG A 133 -10.74 -2.51 17.67
N GLU A 134 -11.08 -3.66 17.11
CA GLU A 134 -10.14 -4.71 16.72
C GLU A 134 -9.16 -4.21 15.66
N SER A 135 -9.66 -3.62 14.58
CA SER A 135 -8.85 -2.94 13.56
C SER A 135 -7.90 -1.89 14.16
N LYS A 136 -8.34 -1.13 15.16
CA LYS A 136 -7.48 -0.13 15.82
C LYS A 136 -6.42 -0.79 16.69
N LYS A 137 -6.78 -1.85 17.41
CA LYS A 137 -5.83 -2.62 18.20
C LYS A 137 -4.75 -3.22 17.30
N LEU A 138 -5.15 -3.84 16.19
CA LEU A 138 -4.23 -4.43 15.22
C LEU A 138 -3.33 -3.38 14.56
N PHE A 139 -3.88 -2.25 14.13
CA PHE A 139 -3.08 -1.14 13.61
C PHE A 139 -2.06 -0.63 14.64
N ASN A 140 -2.45 -0.52 15.91
CA ASN A 140 -1.51 -0.11 16.96
C ASN A 140 -0.37 -1.11 17.15
N THR A 141 -0.59 -2.41 16.93
CA THR A 141 0.47 -3.43 16.95
C THR A 141 1.52 -3.19 15.87
N TYR A 142 1.11 -2.72 14.69
CA TYR A 142 2.00 -2.45 13.55
C TYR A 142 2.42 -0.99 13.43
N ARG A 143 2.13 -0.15 14.42
CA ARG A 143 2.39 1.30 14.35
C ARG A 143 3.87 1.62 14.24
N ASP A 144 4.71 0.93 14.99
CA ASP A 144 6.15 1.19 14.99
C ASP A 144 6.76 0.71 13.67
N LEU A 145 6.35 -0.47 13.19
CA LEU A 145 6.71 -0.95 11.85
C LEU A 145 6.33 0.04 10.75
N LEU A 146 5.13 0.62 10.83
CA LEU A 146 4.69 1.66 9.88
C LEU A 146 5.60 2.88 9.93
N HIS A 147 5.93 3.35 11.12
CA HIS A 147 6.78 4.52 11.31
C HIS A 147 8.17 4.30 10.69
N ASP A 148 8.83 3.21 11.05
CA ASP A 148 10.16 2.83 10.53
C ASP A 148 10.12 2.65 9.01
N ASN A 149 9.05 2.04 8.50
CA ASN A 149 8.87 1.86 7.07
C ASN A 149 8.73 3.19 6.32
N ILE A 150 7.94 4.15 6.86
CA ILE A 150 7.76 5.46 6.24
C ILE A 150 9.05 6.28 6.32
N GLU A 151 9.80 6.23 7.42
CA GLU A 151 11.11 6.91 7.51
C GLU A 151 12.06 6.44 6.42
N ARG A 152 12.11 5.12 6.18
CA ARG A 152 12.92 4.56 5.10
C ARG A 152 12.38 4.92 3.71
N LEU A 153 11.06 4.93 3.52
CA LEU A 153 10.44 5.41 2.27
C LEU A 153 10.79 6.87 1.97
N ILE A 154 10.72 7.75 2.97
CA ILE A 154 11.12 9.16 2.84
C ILE A 154 12.56 9.27 2.34
N PHE A 155 13.47 8.48 2.92
CA PHE A 155 14.87 8.44 2.48
C PHE A 155 15.00 8.02 1.01
N LEU A 156 14.37 6.90 0.62
CA LEU A 156 14.42 6.39 -0.75
C LEU A 156 13.80 7.38 -1.74
N PHE A 157 12.68 8.00 -1.36
CA PHE A 157 11.95 8.95 -2.20
C PHE A 157 12.76 10.22 -2.48
N ILE A 158 13.45 10.76 -1.46
CA ILE A 158 14.34 11.91 -1.63
C ILE A 158 15.59 11.52 -2.43
N LYS A 159 16.15 10.32 -2.19
CA LYS A 159 17.32 9.81 -2.92
C LYS A 159 17.03 9.66 -4.43
N GLY A 160 15.80 9.30 -4.79
CA GLY A 160 15.36 9.07 -6.16
C GLY A 160 15.29 10.31 -7.07
N GLY A 161 15.48 11.52 -6.56
CA GLY A 161 15.50 12.75 -7.37
C GLY A 161 14.48 13.79 -6.89
N GLU A 162 13.70 14.36 -7.82
CA GLU A 162 12.69 15.38 -7.53
C GLU A 162 11.42 14.73 -6.91
N PRO A 163 11.19 14.86 -5.59
CA PRO A 163 10.08 14.17 -4.94
C PRO A 163 8.77 14.92 -5.22
N ASP A 164 7.67 14.18 -5.41
CA ASP A 164 6.33 14.76 -5.33
C ASP A 164 6.10 15.31 -3.92
N LEU A 165 6.08 16.64 -3.79
CA LEU A 165 5.96 17.33 -2.52
C LEU A 165 4.64 17.02 -1.79
N LEU A 166 3.55 16.72 -2.49
CA LEU A 166 2.30 16.31 -1.85
C LEU A 166 2.46 14.95 -1.18
N TYR A 167 3.12 14.02 -1.86
CA TYR A 167 3.39 12.67 -1.34
C TYR A 167 4.37 12.70 -0.18
N LEU A 168 5.42 13.51 -0.28
CA LEU A 168 6.39 13.69 0.78
C LEU A 168 5.75 14.32 2.03
N ALA A 169 4.90 15.35 1.87
CA ALA A 169 4.16 15.94 2.97
C ALA A 169 3.22 14.92 3.64
N GLU A 170 2.62 14.03 2.87
CA GLU A 170 1.78 12.95 3.40
C GLU A 170 2.58 11.99 4.28
N MET A 171 3.75 11.54 3.82
CA MET A 171 4.63 10.68 4.61
C MET A 171 5.02 11.32 5.96
N TYR A 172 5.33 12.62 5.97
CA TYR A 172 5.57 13.35 7.24
C TYR A 172 4.31 13.50 8.10
N ARG A 173 3.13 13.66 7.50
CA ARG A 173 1.86 13.72 8.24
C ARG A 173 1.56 12.38 8.93
N GLU A 174 1.84 11.27 8.27
CA GLU A 174 1.58 9.93 8.81
C GLU A 174 2.53 9.54 9.94
N THR A 175 3.81 9.93 9.86
CA THR A 175 4.78 9.79 10.96
C THR A 175 4.45 10.72 12.15
N GLY A 176 3.67 11.77 11.92
CA GLY A 176 3.23 12.72 12.94
C GLY A 176 4.06 14.00 13.00
N ASP A 177 5.03 14.18 12.10
CA ASP A 177 5.74 15.44 11.91
C ASP A 177 4.89 16.44 11.08
N PHE A 178 3.80 16.89 11.70
CA PHE A 178 2.86 17.82 11.08
C PHE A 178 3.50 19.18 10.74
N SER A 179 4.53 19.59 11.47
CA SER A 179 5.24 20.84 11.23
C SER A 179 5.99 20.77 9.90
N LYS A 180 6.77 19.70 9.69
CA LYS A 180 7.49 19.48 8.44
C LYS A 180 6.56 19.22 7.26
N ALA A 181 5.46 18.49 7.48
CA ALA A 181 4.42 18.33 6.47
C ALA A 181 3.85 19.68 6.00
N LEU A 182 3.59 20.64 6.92
CA LEU A 182 3.15 21.98 6.55
C LEU A 182 4.21 22.78 5.79
N GLU A 183 5.48 22.70 6.22
CA GLU A 183 6.60 23.36 5.54
C GLU A 183 6.71 22.90 4.07
N ILE A 184 6.58 21.59 3.84
CA ILE A 184 6.62 21.01 2.49
C ILE A 184 5.40 21.44 1.67
N LEU A 185 4.20 21.43 2.27
CA LEU A 185 2.99 21.88 1.59
C LEU A 185 3.02 23.34 1.17
N ASP A 186 3.76 24.19 1.88
CA ASP A 186 3.92 25.61 1.52
C ASP A 186 4.88 25.80 0.32
N LYS A 187 5.66 24.77 -0.04
CA LYS A 187 6.52 24.76 -1.25
C LYS A 187 5.78 24.25 -2.50
N VAL A 188 4.56 23.72 -2.36
CA VAL A 188 3.78 23.19 -3.50
C VAL A 188 3.21 24.36 -4.32
N GLU A 189 3.57 24.45 -5.60
CA GLU A 189 3.12 25.55 -6.47
C GLU A 189 1.60 25.51 -6.75
N ARG A 190 1.03 24.32 -6.91
CA ARG A 190 -0.37 24.12 -7.30
C ARG A 190 -1.28 23.75 -6.12
N HIS A 191 -2.15 24.67 -5.73
CA HIS A 191 -3.10 24.48 -4.61
C HIS A 191 -4.46 23.90 -5.06
N ASP A 192 -4.47 22.63 -5.45
CA ASP A 192 -5.68 21.91 -5.87
C ASP A 192 -6.53 21.37 -4.69
N ARG A 193 -7.50 20.50 -4.99
CA ARG A 193 -8.38 19.88 -3.97
C ARG A 193 -7.59 18.95 -3.04
N THR A 194 -6.65 18.19 -3.58
CA THR A 194 -5.81 17.23 -2.84
C THR A 194 -4.96 17.97 -1.82
N TRP A 195 -4.24 19.01 -2.25
CA TRP A 195 -3.46 19.89 -1.38
C TRP A 195 -4.30 20.46 -0.22
N ARG A 196 -5.50 20.98 -0.51
CA ARG A 196 -6.39 21.55 0.53
C ARG A 196 -6.81 20.50 1.55
N LYS A 197 -7.09 19.28 1.11
CA LYS A 197 -7.45 18.17 2.00
C LYS A 197 -6.26 17.78 2.88
N ILE A 198 -5.07 17.56 2.30
CA ILE A 198 -3.86 17.20 3.06
C ILE A 198 -3.53 18.32 4.07
N LYS A 199 -3.53 19.59 3.65
CA LYS A 199 -3.29 20.74 4.54
C LYS A 199 -4.30 20.82 5.68
N LYS A 200 -5.59 20.58 5.41
CA LYS A 200 -6.65 20.56 6.43
C LYS A 200 -6.44 19.43 7.44
N MET A 201 -6.09 18.23 6.98
CA MET A 201 -5.87 17.08 7.85
C MET A 201 -4.60 17.24 8.69
N THR A 202 -3.54 17.77 8.09
CA THR A 202 -2.28 18.12 8.77
C THR A 202 -2.50 19.14 9.88
N ARG A 203 -3.27 20.22 9.63
CA ARG A 203 -3.65 21.21 10.67
C ARG A 203 -4.46 20.62 11.81
N ARG A 204 -5.25 19.57 11.53
CA ARG A 204 -6.03 18.84 12.55
C ARG A 204 -5.18 17.81 13.31
N LYS A 205 -3.90 17.66 12.97
CA LYS A 205 -3.00 16.63 13.50
C LYS A 205 -3.60 15.22 13.38
N ASP A 206 -4.32 14.98 12.29
CA ASP A 206 -4.83 13.66 11.97
C ASP A 206 -3.81 12.97 11.07
N SER A 207 -3.25 11.85 11.52
CA SER A 207 -2.26 11.04 10.78
C SER A 207 -2.91 9.92 9.95
N ARG A 208 -4.23 9.70 10.07
CA ARG A 208 -4.89 8.60 9.35
C ARG A 208 -5.02 8.91 7.87
N VAL A 209 -4.82 7.90 7.03
CA VAL A 209 -5.11 7.97 5.59
C VAL A 209 -6.59 8.28 5.36
N PHE A 210 -6.87 9.07 4.32
CA PHE A 210 -8.23 9.47 3.96
C PHE A 210 -8.44 9.50 2.44
N LYS A 211 -9.71 9.47 2.03
CA LYS A 211 -10.10 9.47 0.61
C LYS A 211 -10.02 10.88 -0.02
N LEU A 212 -9.47 10.98 -1.22
CA LEU A 212 -9.27 12.22 -1.99
C LEU A 212 -10.48 12.67 -2.81
#